data_AF-A0A7Y7PL54-F1
#
_entry.id   AF-A0A7Y7PL54-F1
#
_cell.length_a   1.000
_cell.length_b   1.000
_cell.length_c   1.000
_cell.angle_alpha   90.00
_cell.angle_beta   90.00
_cell.angle_gamma   90.00
#
_symmetry.space_group_name_H-M   'P 1'
#
loop_
_entity.id
_entity.type
_entity.pdbx_description
1 polymer ?
#
loop_
_entity_poly.entity_id
_entity_poly.type
_entity_poly.pdbx_seq_one_letter_code
_entity_poly.pdbx_strand_id
1 'polypeptide(L)'
;MKYLFTLLLFITVHVAQAQASLLINGVRLATQLGVMVVRNSKEKASPMPHVTATTEAAAAAAAAAAAVIPNVAPVPPASNSEFAYHGQRIARQRTTATDIKGKGVTEILALEEALEQTHQALLADSLQSFLPAAQLDAIRAVARRAAAARYNWNFAPYQHELGFYQYEEARRTTPVPVPVPVPVPVPVPAVAPGPATKGK
;
A
#
# COMPACT_ATOMS: atom_id res chain seq x y z
N MET A 1 37.51 -11.73 -20.35
CA MET A 1 37.72 -10.37 -19.80
C MET A 1 36.46 -9.49 -19.84
N LYS A 2 35.75 -9.34 -20.97
CA LYS A 2 34.59 -8.42 -21.07
C LYS A 2 33.43 -8.70 -20.10
N TYR A 3 33.11 -9.97 -19.83
CA TYR A 3 32.02 -10.35 -18.92
C TYR A 3 32.33 -10.16 -17.43
N LEU A 4 33.61 -10.04 -17.08
CA LEU A 4 34.04 -9.86 -15.70
C LEU A 4 33.76 -8.43 -15.22
N PHE A 5 33.87 -7.45 -16.12
CA PHE A 5 33.57 -6.06 -15.84
C PHE A 5 32.06 -5.81 -15.64
N THR A 6 31.20 -6.40 -16.47
CA THR A 6 29.73 -6.29 -16.30
C THR A 6 29.25 -6.96 -15.03
N LEU A 7 29.79 -8.12 -14.67
CA LEU A 7 29.44 -8.81 -13.42
C LEU A 7 29.87 -8.00 -12.19
N LEU A 8 31.05 -7.38 -12.23
CA LEU A 8 31.55 -6.53 -11.15
C LEU A 8 30.69 -5.26 -11.01
N LEU A 9 30.22 -4.67 -12.12
CA LEU A 9 29.35 -3.49 -12.11
C LEU A 9 27.94 -3.82 -11.58
N PHE A 10 27.42 -5.01 -11.86
CA PHE A 10 26.12 -5.44 -11.32
C PHE A 10 26.17 -5.65 -9.80
N ILE A 11 27.25 -6.23 -9.28
CA ILE A 11 27.43 -6.47 -7.84
C ILE A 11 27.56 -5.15 -7.07
N THR A 12 28.29 -4.16 -7.58
CA THR A 12 28.46 -2.87 -6.89
C THR A 12 27.17 -2.07 -6.78
N VAL A 13 26.29 -2.13 -7.79
CA VAL A 13 24.97 -1.48 -7.76
C VAL A 13 24.07 -2.09 -6.68
N HIS A 14 24.09 -3.41 -6.49
CA HIS A 14 23.29 -4.07 -5.45
C HIS A 14 23.78 -3.77 -4.03
N VAL A 15 25.10 -3.67 -3.81
CA VAL A 15 25.66 -3.32 -2.49
C VAL A 15 25.31 -1.89 -2.08
N ALA A 16 25.30 -0.94 -3.03
CA ALA A 16 24.91 0.44 -2.76
C ALA A 16 23.43 0.56 -2.34
N GLN A 17 22.55 -0.24 -2.96
CA GLN A 17 21.12 -0.23 -2.66
C GLN A 17 20.81 -0.78 -1.25
N ALA A 18 21.55 -1.79 -0.80
CA ALA A 18 21.41 -2.36 0.55
C ALA A 18 21.84 -1.39 1.68
N GLN A 19 22.88 -0.59 1.45
CA GLN A 19 23.36 0.39 2.44
C GLN A 19 22.39 1.58 2.61
N ALA A 20 21.73 2.01 1.52
CA ALA A 20 20.73 3.06 1.58
C ALA A 20 19.51 2.65 2.43
N SER A 21 19.05 1.40 2.31
CA SER A 21 17.93 0.89 3.11
C SER A 21 18.27 0.79 4.60
N LEU A 22 19.53 0.48 4.97
CA LEU A 22 19.95 0.39 6.37
C LEU A 22 19.97 1.77 7.06
N LEU A 23 20.41 2.81 6.36
CA LEU A 23 20.41 4.18 6.87
C LEU A 23 18.99 4.74 7.05
N ILE A 24 18.10 4.51 6.08
CA ILE A 24 16.71 5.00 6.13
C ILE A 24 15.93 4.31 7.26
N ASN A 25 16.15 3.01 7.47
CA ASN A 25 15.50 2.25 8.54
C ASN A 25 16.12 2.54 9.93
N GLY A 26 17.43 2.79 10.01
CA GLY A 26 18.11 3.13 11.26
C GLY A 26 17.63 4.44 11.90
N VAL A 27 17.35 5.46 11.09
CA VAL A 27 16.84 6.77 11.58
C VAL A 27 15.45 6.64 12.22
N ARG A 28 14.61 5.71 11.75
CA ARG A 28 13.28 5.45 12.34
C ARG A 28 13.36 4.75 13.70
N LEU A 29 14.36 3.90 13.92
CA LEU A 29 14.54 3.21 15.19
C LEU A 29 15.03 4.18 16.28
N ALA A 30 15.94 5.09 15.94
CA ALA A 30 16.46 6.10 16.87
C ALA A 30 15.37 7.10 17.32
N THR A 31 14.45 7.47 16.42
CA THR A 31 13.36 8.40 16.76
C THR A 31 12.30 7.77 17.67
N GLN A 32 12.04 6.47 17.56
CA GLN A 32 11.09 5.78 18.46
C GLN A 32 11.65 5.62 19.89
N LEU A 33 12.95 5.35 20.04
CA LEU A 33 13.59 5.28 21.35
C LEU A 33 13.61 6.64 22.07
N GLY A 34 13.78 7.74 21.35
CA GLY A 34 13.74 9.09 21.92
C GLY A 34 12.39 9.46 22.55
N VAL A 35 11.26 9.02 21.97
CA VAL A 35 9.91 9.33 22.49
C VAL A 35 9.58 8.56 23.78
N MET A 36 10.17 7.38 23.99
CA MET A 36 9.96 6.62 25.22
C MET A 36 10.74 7.18 26.42
N VAL A 37 11.93 7.75 26.20
CA VAL A 37 12.73 8.34 27.30
C VAL A 37 12.08 9.63 27.85
N VAL A 38 11.40 10.42 27.01
CA VAL A 38 10.72 11.65 27.47
C VAL A 38 9.51 11.36 28.38
N ARG A 39 8.89 10.18 28.27
CA ARG A 39 7.77 9.79 29.13
C ARG A 39 8.19 9.36 30.54
N ASN A 40 9.44 8.93 30.72
CA ASN A 40 9.90 8.41 32.01
C ASN A 40 10.44 9.49 32.97
N SER A 41 10.58 10.74 32.50
CA SER A 41 11.15 11.83 33.29
C SER A 41 10.12 12.66 34.08
N LYS A 42 8.84 12.24 34.12
CA LYS A 42 7.73 13.02 34.68
C LYS A 42 7.23 12.52 36.05
N GLU A 43 8.09 11.86 36.84
CA GLU A 43 7.74 11.36 38.18
C GLU A 43 7.97 12.35 39.34
N LYS A 44 8.22 13.63 39.09
CA LYS A 44 8.35 14.65 40.16
C LYS A 44 7.46 15.89 39.97
N ALA A 45 6.22 15.68 39.55
CA ALA A 45 5.19 16.72 39.63
C ALA A 45 4.08 16.28 40.58
N SER A 46 3.78 17.12 41.57
CA SER A 46 2.82 16.90 42.65
C SER A 46 1.44 16.41 42.16
N PRO A 47 0.75 15.55 42.93
CA PRO A 47 -0.55 15.02 42.57
C PRO A 47 -1.61 16.13 42.63
N MET A 48 -2.09 16.56 41.47
CA MET A 48 -3.32 17.33 41.36
C MET A 48 -4.54 16.39 41.33
N PRO A 49 -5.72 16.87 41.78
CA PRO A 49 -6.90 16.03 41.95
C PRO A 49 -7.32 15.39 40.62
N HIS A 50 -7.48 14.07 40.68
CA HIS A 50 -7.93 13.22 39.60
C HIS A 50 -9.39 13.56 39.27
N VAL A 51 -9.62 14.40 38.27
CA VAL A 51 -10.92 14.42 37.57
C VAL A 51 -10.92 13.17 36.69
N THR A 52 -11.64 12.15 37.11
CA THR A 52 -11.95 10.97 36.29
C THR A 52 -12.86 11.41 35.15
N ALA A 53 -12.26 11.99 34.11
CA ALA A 53 -12.88 12.09 32.80
C ALA A 53 -12.95 10.68 32.24
N THR A 54 -14.13 10.07 32.35
CA THR A 54 -14.46 8.78 31.75
C THR A 54 -14.12 8.79 30.26
N THR A 55 -13.28 7.84 29.86
CA THR A 55 -12.77 7.60 28.49
C THR A 55 -13.89 7.42 27.44
N GLU A 56 -15.12 7.21 27.90
CA GLU A 56 -16.31 7.04 27.08
C GLU A 56 -16.83 8.36 26.48
N ALA A 57 -16.72 9.48 27.22
CA ALA A 57 -17.17 10.79 26.74
C ALA A 57 -16.22 11.42 25.71
N ALA A 58 -14.91 11.13 25.80
CA ALA A 58 -13.91 11.61 24.84
C ALA A 58 -13.97 10.85 23.50
N ALA A 59 -14.32 9.56 23.51
CA ALA A 59 -14.54 8.78 22.29
C ALA A 59 -15.81 9.21 21.54
N ALA A 60 -16.89 9.54 22.27
CA ALA A 60 -18.14 10.04 21.69
C ALA A 60 -17.99 11.45 21.08
N ALA A 61 -17.20 12.34 21.72
CA ALA A 61 -16.93 13.67 21.18
C ALA A 61 -16.02 13.63 19.93
N ALA A 62 -15.08 12.69 19.86
CA ALA A 62 -14.25 12.47 18.67
C ALA A 62 -15.05 11.87 17.50
N ALA A 63 -16.05 11.02 17.78
CA ALA A 63 -16.96 10.49 16.77
C ALA A 63 -17.95 11.55 16.24
N ALA A 64 -18.42 12.46 17.09
CA ALA A 64 -19.34 13.54 16.69
C ALA A 64 -18.64 14.65 15.88
N ALA A 65 -17.35 14.91 16.12
CA ALA A 65 -16.56 15.87 15.35
C ALA A 65 -16.21 15.39 13.91
N ALA A 66 -16.44 14.12 13.60
CA ALA A 66 -16.22 13.56 12.25
C ALA A 66 -17.42 13.74 11.30
N ALA A 67 -18.56 14.28 11.77
CA ALA A 67 -19.83 14.23 11.05
C ALA A 67 -20.25 15.52 10.31
N VAL A 68 -19.45 16.59 10.36
CA VAL A 68 -19.72 17.81 9.58
C VAL A 68 -18.64 17.98 8.52
N ILE A 69 -18.67 17.10 7.53
CA ILE A 69 -17.95 17.31 6.28
C ILE A 69 -18.90 18.16 5.41
N PRO A 70 -18.58 19.42 5.10
CA PRO A 70 -19.39 20.19 4.15
C PRO A 70 -19.48 19.38 2.84
N ASN A 71 -20.70 19.17 2.38
CA ASN A 71 -21.02 18.54 1.10
C ASN A 71 -20.58 19.45 -0.04
N VAL A 72 -19.26 19.55 -0.23
CA VAL A 72 -18.65 20.17 -1.39
C VAL A 72 -18.75 19.13 -2.51
N ALA A 73 -19.41 19.50 -3.60
CA ALA A 73 -19.47 18.66 -4.80
C ALA A 73 -18.06 18.11 -5.10
N PRO A 74 -17.91 16.82 -5.48
CA PRO A 74 -16.62 16.23 -5.74
C PRO A 74 -15.97 16.98 -6.90
N VAL A 75 -15.11 17.94 -6.57
CA VAL A 75 -14.21 18.57 -7.52
C VAL A 75 -13.27 17.46 -7.93
N PRO A 76 -13.29 17.00 -9.20
CA PRO A 76 -12.34 16.01 -9.66
C PRO A 76 -10.96 16.55 -9.31
N PRO A 77 -10.12 15.77 -8.61
CA PRO A 77 -8.82 16.27 -8.24
C PRO A 77 -8.11 16.70 -9.50
N ALA A 78 -7.57 17.92 -9.50
CA ALA A 78 -6.69 18.39 -10.57
C ALA A 78 -5.46 17.49 -10.58
N SER A 79 -5.57 16.38 -11.31
CA SER A 79 -4.51 15.42 -11.49
C SER A 79 -3.60 15.98 -12.57
N ASN A 80 -2.38 16.34 -12.19
CA ASN A 80 -1.41 16.89 -13.13
C ASN A 80 -0.83 15.80 -14.06
N SER A 81 -1.09 14.53 -13.75
CA SER A 81 -0.59 13.37 -14.48
C SER A 81 -1.62 12.24 -14.52
N GLU A 82 -1.58 11.44 -15.57
CA GLU A 82 -2.35 10.20 -15.70
C GLU A 82 -1.44 9.12 -16.28
N PHE A 83 -1.72 7.87 -15.96
CA PHE A 83 -1.11 6.74 -16.66
C PHE A 83 -2.19 5.73 -17.09
N ALA A 84 -1.90 5.01 -18.17
CA ALA A 84 -2.75 3.93 -18.66
C ALA A 84 -2.21 2.59 -18.15
N TYR A 85 -3.09 1.75 -17.61
CA TYR A 85 -2.77 0.39 -17.16
C TYR A 85 -3.94 -0.55 -17.49
N HIS A 86 -3.69 -1.61 -18.27
CA HIS A 86 -4.72 -2.53 -18.77
C HIS A 86 -5.98 -1.85 -19.35
N GLY A 87 -5.79 -0.76 -20.11
CA GLY A 87 -6.89 -0.01 -20.71
C GLY A 87 -7.67 0.89 -19.75
N GLN A 88 -7.31 0.92 -18.46
CA GLN A 88 -7.83 1.88 -17.49
C GLN A 88 -6.92 3.10 -17.40
N ARG A 89 -7.50 4.30 -17.27
CA ARG A 89 -6.76 5.54 -17.00
C ARG A 89 -6.84 5.85 -15.51
N ILE A 90 -5.68 6.01 -14.88
CA ILE A 90 -5.59 6.22 -13.44
C ILE A 90 -4.94 7.58 -13.20
N ALA A 91 -5.64 8.43 -12.46
CA ALA A 91 -5.17 9.73 -12.04
C ALA A 91 -3.97 9.61 -11.08
N ARG A 92 -2.91 10.37 -11.35
CA ARG A 92 -1.74 10.52 -10.49
C ARG A 92 -1.48 11.98 -10.19
N GLN A 93 -1.35 12.28 -8.91
CA GLN A 93 -0.86 13.58 -8.49
C GLN A 93 0.66 13.51 -8.34
N ARG A 94 1.35 14.34 -9.13
CA ARG A 94 2.78 14.62 -8.98
C ARG A 94 2.91 16.13 -8.93
N THR A 95 3.51 16.64 -7.85
CA THR A 95 3.73 18.06 -7.66
C THR A 95 5.22 18.34 -7.69
N THR A 96 5.62 19.31 -8.51
CA THR A 96 7.02 19.72 -8.53
C THR A 96 7.35 20.44 -7.23
N ALA A 97 8.59 20.34 -6.75
CA ALA A 97 9.01 21.01 -5.52
C ALA A 97 8.78 22.54 -5.58
N THR A 98 8.73 23.14 -6.78
CA THR A 98 8.44 24.56 -7.00
C THR A 98 6.97 24.92 -6.82
N ASP A 99 6.05 23.97 -7.02
CA ASP A 99 4.60 24.19 -6.92
C ASP A 99 4.10 24.09 -5.46
N ILE A 100 4.83 23.37 -4.61
CA ILE A 100 4.48 23.17 -3.21
C ILE A 100 5.14 24.27 -2.36
N LYS A 101 4.34 25.26 -1.92
CA LYS A 101 4.85 26.37 -1.08
C LYS A 101 4.49 26.21 0.39
N GLY A 102 5.47 26.20 1.30
CA GLY A 102 5.26 26.27 2.76
C GLY A 102 5.70 25.02 3.52
N LYS A 103 5.14 24.79 4.72
CA LYS A 103 5.45 23.61 5.55
C LYS A 103 4.97 22.32 4.88
N GLY A 104 5.57 21.17 5.16
CA GLY A 104 5.08 19.87 4.68
C GLY A 104 5.47 19.46 3.25
N VAL A 105 6.34 20.24 2.58
CA VAL A 105 6.83 19.93 1.22
C VAL A 105 7.58 18.60 1.21
N THR A 106 8.47 18.42 2.19
CA THR A 106 9.28 17.20 2.36
C THR A 106 8.42 15.95 2.53
N GLU A 107 7.33 16.04 3.28
CA GLU A 107 6.43 14.93 3.55
C GLU A 107 5.56 14.59 2.34
N ILE A 108 5.10 15.59 1.57
CA ILE A 108 4.39 15.34 0.31
C ILE A 108 5.32 14.70 -0.71
N LEU A 109 6.53 15.24 -0.91
CA LEU A 109 7.49 14.68 -1.86
C LEU A 109 7.87 13.24 -1.48
N ALA A 110 8.04 12.96 -0.19
CA ALA A 110 8.28 11.59 0.28
C ALA A 110 7.09 10.65 0.01
N LEU A 111 5.85 11.14 0.10
CA LEU A 111 4.66 10.36 -0.26
C LEU A 111 4.62 10.07 -1.76
N GLU A 112 4.86 11.10 -2.58
CA GLU A 112 4.91 10.99 -4.03
C GLU A 112 6.02 10.04 -4.49
N GLU A 113 7.19 10.11 -3.88
CA GLU A 113 8.32 9.22 -4.14
C GLU A 113 7.97 7.76 -3.78
N ALA A 114 7.34 7.51 -2.64
CA ALA A 114 6.94 6.15 -2.25
C ALA A 114 5.89 5.55 -3.20
N LEU A 115 4.95 6.37 -3.68
CA LEU A 115 3.97 5.96 -4.69
C LEU A 115 4.63 5.76 -6.06
N GLU A 116 5.61 6.59 -6.43
CA GLU A 116 6.41 6.41 -7.64
C GLU A 116 7.20 5.11 -7.63
N GLN A 117 7.88 4.80 -6.52
CA GLN A 117 8.61 3.53 -6.38
C GLN A 117 7.68 2.32 -6.54
N THR A 118 6.47 2.41 -5.98
CA THR A 118 5.43 1.38 -6.13
C THR A 118 4.97 1.25 -7.58
N HIS A 119 4.81 2.37 -8.29
CA HIS A 119 4.49 2.38 -9.71
C HIS A 119 5.59 1.71 -10.55
N GLN A 120 6.85 2.04 -10.30
CA GLN A 120 7.97 1.41 -11.00
C GLN A 120 8.03 -0.09 -10.72
N ALA A 121 7.76 -0.52 -9.48
CA ALA A 121 7.67 -1.93 -9.12
C ALA A 121 6.51 -2.65 -9.84
N LEU A 122 5.35 -2.01 -9.96
CA LEU A 122 4.19 -2.53 -10.72
C LEU A 122 4.55 -2.84 -12.18
N LEU A 123 5.37 -1.97 -12.80
CA LEU A 123 5.80 -2.09 -14.19
C LEU A 123 6.97 -3.06 -14.40
N ALA A 124 7.79 -3.29 -13.38
CA ALA A 124 9.02 -4.09 -13.50
C ALA A 124 8.75 -5.59 -13.70
N ASP A 125 7.84 -6.17 -12.92
CA ASP A 125 7.50 -7.60 -13.00
C ASP A 125 6.01 -7.80 -12.68
N SER A 126 5.31 -8.57 -13.51
CA SER A 126 3.88 -8.87 -13.34
C SER A 126 3.61 -10.04 -12.39
N LEU A 127 4.62 -10.87 -12.11
CA LEU A 127 4.50 -12.10 -11.32
C LEU A 127 4.91 -11.89 -9.86
N GLN A 128 5.74 -10.89 -9.60
CA GLN A 128 6.17 -10.58 -8.24
C GLN A 128 5.18 -9.66 -7.53
N SER A 129 5.12 -9.79 -6.21
CA SER A 129 4.45 -8.83 -5.33
C SER A 129 5.15 -7.47 -5.48
N PHE A 130 4.41 -6.45 -5.88
CA PHE A 130 4.94 -5.09 -6.06
C PHE A 130 4.52 -4.16 -4.91
N LEU A 131 3.54 -4.58 -4.11
CA LEU A 131 3.11 -3.90 -2.89
C LEU A 131 3.14 -4.86 -1.68
N PRO A 132 4.33 -5.28 -1.21
CA PRO A 132 4.45 -6.08 0.00
C PRO A 132 3.91 -5.32 1.22
N ALA A 133 3.45 -6.05 2.25
CA ALA A 133 2.83 -5.46 3.45
C ALA A 133 3.71 -4.39 4.13
N ALA A 134 5.02 -4.61 4.20
CA ALA A 134 5.96 -3.64 4.76
C ALA A 134 6.00 -2.32 3.98
N GLN A 135 5.90 -2.38 2.65
CA GLN A 135 5.85 -1.19 1.78
C GLN A 135 4.51 -0.47 1.92
N LEU A 136 3.41 -1.20 1.99
CA LEU A 136 2.09 -0.63 2.25
C LEU A 136 2.06 0.14 3.58
N ASP A 137 2.62 -0.43 4.66
CA ASP A 137 2.70 0.24 5.95
C ASP A 137 3.63 1.46 5.92
N ALA A 138 4.73 1.40 5.17
CA ALA A 138 5.61 2.54 4.95
C ALA A 138 4.87 3.69 4.23
N ILE A 139 4.11 3.41 3.18
CA ILE A 139 3.30 4.41 2.46
C ILE A 139 2.25 5.01 3.40
N ARG A 140 1.52 4.19 4.16
CA ARG A 140 0.53 4.66 5.14
C ARG A 140 1.16 5.57 6.20
N ALA A 141 2.34 5.22 6.71
CA ALA A 141 3.07 6.04 7.68
C ALA A 141 3.53 7.38 7.09
N VAL A 142 3.99 7.39 5.82
CA VAL A 142 4.34 8.64 5.12
C VAL A 142 3.10 9.49 4.86
N ALA A 143 2.00 8.89 4.40
CA ALA A 143 0.73 9.58 4.16
C ALA A 143 0.19 10.26 5.42
N ARG A 144 0.23 9.58 6.59
CA ARG A 144 -0.15 10.19 7.87
C ARG A 144 0.73 11.38 8.24
N ARG A 145 2.05 11.30 8.01
CA ARG A 145 2.98 12.42 8.27
C ARG A 145 2.71 13.60 7.34
N ALA A 146 2.45 13.33 6.06
CA ALA A 146 2.07 14.36 5.09
C ALA A 146 0.76 15.06 5.49
N ALA A 147 -0.26 14.30 5.87
CA ALA A 147 -1.53 14.83 6.34
C ALA A 147 -1.39 15.68 7.62
N ALA A 148 -0.56 15.25 8.57
CA ALA A 148 -0.26 16.02 9.77
C ALA A 148 0.50 17.33 9.47
N ALA A 149 1.40 17.31 8.48
CA ALA A 149 2.18 18.48 8.08
C ALA A 149 1.35 19.50 7.27
N ARG A 150 0.32 19.02 6.54
CA ARG A 150 -0.58 19.84 5.71
C ARG A 150 -2.02 19.35 5.71
N TYR A 151 -2.78 19.77 6.70
CA TYR A 151 -4.19 19.39 6.83
C TYR A 151 -5.09 19.89 5.68
N ASN A 152 -4.74 21.01 5.03
CA ASN A 152 -5.51 21.58 3.91
C ASN A 152 -5.12 21.00 2.53
N TRP A 153 -4.21 20.03 2.47
CA TRP A 153 -3.82 19.43 1.19
C TRP A 153 -4.86 18.41 0.72
N ASN A 154 -5.13 18.37 -0.59
CA ASN A 154 -6.05 17.38 -1.14
C ASN A 154 -5.37 16.01 -1.22
N PHE A 155 -5.69 15.11 -0.28
CA PHE A 155 -5.12 13.76 -0.25
C PHE A 155 -5.89 12.72 -1.07
N ALA A 156 -7.06 13.05 -1.61
CA ALA A 156 -7.91 12.10 -2.32
C ALA A 156 -7.21 11.40 -3.50
N PRO A 157 -6.37 12.07 -4.32
CA PRO A 157 -5.67 11.42 -5.43
C PRO A 157 -4.70 10.34 -4.97
N TYR A 158 -3.94 10.61 -3.92
CA TYR A 158 -2.97 9.67 -3.37
C TYR A 158 -3.66 8.44 -2.77
N GLN A 159 -4.84 8.63 -2.15
CA GLN A 159 -5.65 7.53 -1.63
C GLN A 159 -6.22 6.68 -2.76
N HIS A 160 -6.69 7.30 -3.84
CA HIS A 160 -7.19 6.60 -5.02
C HIS A 160 -6.09 5.80 -5.73
N GLU A 161 -4.90 6.40 -5.93
CA GLU A 161 -3.73 5.73 -6.48
C GLU A 161 -3.29 4.53 -5.62
N LEU A 162 -3.24 4.69 -4.28
CA LEU A 162 -2.92 3.59 -3.37
C LEU A 162 -3.99 2.48 -3.39
N GLY A 163 -5.27 2.84 -3.48
CA GLY A 163 -6.36 1.87 -3.59
C GLY A 163 -6.27 1.04 -4.86
N PHE A 164 -5.90 1.68 -5.99
CA PHE A 164 -5.60 0.98 -7.23
C PHE A 164 -4.45 -0.03 -7.06
N TYR A 165 -3.34 0.34 -6.42
CA TYR A 165 -2.23 -0.59 -6.19
C TYR A 165 -2.63 -1.78 -5.30
N GLN A 166 -3.44 -1.57 -4.27
CA GLN A 166 -3.94 -2.67 -3.43
C GLN A 166 -4.83 -3.63 -4.23
N TYR A 167 -5.71 -3.08 -5.08
CA TYR A 167 -6.57 -3.89 -5.95
C TYR A 167 -5.73 -4.74 -6.92
N GLU A 168 -4.73 -4.15 -7.56
CA GLU A 168 -3.86 -4.86 -8.50
C GLU A 168 -2.99 -5.93 -7.82
N GLU A 169 -2.47 -5.65 -6.62
CA GLU A 169 -1.74 -6.63 -5.82
C GLU A 169 -2.65 -7.81 -5.43
N ALA A 170 -3.88 -7.55 -5.00
CA ALA A 170 -4.87 -8.58 -4.71
C ALA A 170 -5.20 -9.41 -5.96
N ARG A 171 -5.33 -8.77 -7.12
CA ARG A 171 -5.56 -9.45 -8.41
C ARG A 171 -4.42 -10.41 -8.76
N ARG A 172 -3.16 -10.01 -8.54
CA ARG A 172 -1.97 -10.84 -8.83
C ARG A 172 -1.79 -12.00 -7.85
N THR A 173 -2.15 -11.79 -6.59
CA THR A 173 -1.98 -12.78 -5.52
C THR A 173 -3.13 -13.79 -5.43
N THR A 174 -4.25 -13.53 -6.10
CA THR A 174 -5.38 -14.47 -6.16
C THR A 174 -4.95 -15.75 -6.88
N PRO A 175 -4.95 -16.93 -6.21
CA PRO A 175 -4.57 -18.18 -6.85
C PRO A 175 -5.49 -18.47 -8.03
N VAL A 176 -4.92 -18.81 -9.19
CA VAL A 176 -5.71 -19.30 -10.32
C VAL A 176 -6.40 -20.60 -9.87
N PRO A 177 -7.73 -20.73 -9.99
CA PRO A 177 -8.41 -21.97 -9.67
C PRO A 177 -7.77 -23.13 -10.44
N VAL A 178 -7.25 -24.13 -9.73
CA VAL A 178 -6.74 -25.34 -10.37
C VAL A 178 -7.92 -26.03 -11.03
N PRO A 179 -7.88 -26.32 -12.34
CA PRO A 179 -8.96 -27.03 -13.00
C PRO A 179 -9.19 -28.36 -12.28
N VAL A 180 -10.41 -28.56 -11.78
CA VAL A 180 -10.81 -29.84 -11.19
C VAL A 180 -10.71 -30.89 -12.30
N PRO A 181 -9.95 -31.98 -12.12
CA PRO A 181 -9.87 -33.01 -13.14
C PRO A 181 -11.28 -33.52 -13.42
N VAL A 182 -11.71 -33.40 -14.68
CA VAL A 182 -12.99 -33.96 -15.12
C VAL A 182 -12.91 -35.47 -14.86
N PRO A 183 -13.83 -36.06 -14.08
CA PRO A 183 -13.83 -37.50 -13.86
C PRO A 183 -13.89 -38.18 -15.22
N VAL A 184 -12.87 -38.99 -15.52
CA VAL A 184 -12.87 -39.82 -16.72
C VAL A 184 -14.10 -40.71 -16.64
N PRO A 185 -15.01 -40.70 -17.64
CA PRO A 185 -16.19 -41.53 -17.61
C PRO A 185 -15.75 -42.99 -17.45
N VAL A 186 -16.19 -43.63 -16.36
CA VAL A 186 -15.97 -45.06 -16.16
C VAL A 186 -16.69 -45.78 -17.30
N PRO A 187 -16.00 -46.61 -18.09
CA PRO A 187 -16.63 -47.34 -19.18
C PRO A 187 -17.77 -48.20 -18.61
N VAL A 188 -18.99 -47.92 -19.04
CA VAL A 188 -20.16 -48.74 -18.71
C VAL A 188 -19.91 -50.13 -19.30
N PRO A 189 -19.94 -51.22 -18.51
CA PRO A 189 -19.78 -52.56 -19.04
C PRO A 189 -20.88 -52.81 -20.09
N ALA A 190 -20.47 -53.25 -21.27
CA ALA A 190 -21.37 -53.54 -22.38
C ALA A 190 -22.44 -54.54 -21.91
N VAL A 191 -23.71 -54.14 -21.99
CA VAL A 191 -24.85 -55.03 -21.75
C VAL A 191 -24.78 -56.13 -22.81
N ALA A 192 -24.60 -57.38 -22.36
CA ALA A 192 -24.56 -58.52 -23.24
C ALA A 192 -25.91 -58.63 -23.98
N PRO A 193 -25.91 -58.89 -25.31
CA PRO A 193 -27.15 -59.06 -26.05
C PRO A 193 -27.97 -60.22 -25.46
N GLY A 194 -29.20 -59.92 -25.03
CA GLY A 194 -30.12 -60.90 -24.50
C GLY A 194 -30.46 -61.98 -25.56
N PRO A 195 -30.79 -63.21 -25.12
CA PRO A 195 -31.07 -64.31 -26.03
C PRO A 195 -32.30 -64.02 -26.90
N ALA A 196 -32.12 -64.16 -28.22
CA ALA A 196 -33.18 -64.00 -29.20
C ALA A 196 -34.30 -65.03 -28.97
N THR A 197 -35.49 -64.55 -28.62
CA THR A 197 -36.70 -65.36 -28.56
C THR A 197 -37.18 -65.66 -29.98
N LYS A 198 -37.03 -66.91 -30.43
CA LYS A 198 -37.68 -67.42 -31.64
C LYS A 198 -39.17 -67.64 -31.36
N GLY A 199 -40.02 -66.79 -31.93
CA GLY A 199 -41.47 -67.02 -31.99
C GLY A 199 -41.80 -68.03 -33.08
N LYS A 200 -42.66 -69.00 -32.73
CA LYS A 200 -43.22 -70.05 -33.59
C LYS A 200 -44.35 -69.53 -34.47
#